data_AF-A0A2W4W153-F1
#
_entry.id   AF-A0A2W4W153-F1
#
_cell.length_a   1.000
_cell.length_b   1.000
_cell.length_c   1.000
_cell.angle_alpha   90.00
_cell.angle_beta   90.00
_cell.angle_gamma   90.00
#
_symmetry.space_group_name_H-M   'P 1'
#
loop_
_entity.id
_entity.type
_entity.pdbx_description
1 polymer ?
#
loop_
_entity_poly.entity_id
_entity_poly.type
_entity_poly.pdbx_seq_one_letter_code
_entity_poly.pdbx_strand_id
1 'polypeptide(L)'
;MGEVLKSLGFTLDQRCPAIGQSLPATLDGHSAVVVFGGPMSANDDHLAFIRQELDWIATVLAAEKPYLGICLGAQLLARSLGATVALQGAGQREIGYYPVLPTPAGREILPHPLVVYQWHQEGFELPVGSHLLATGSSFPHQAFRYGRRAYGLQFHPEITATMVNHWTTEGADQLALPGAQGRPYHLSQHRLYSPGVEIWLRQFLARWVGAPVRAEAVWEHCHAHALQAHQAHQAHQGLALDSREDQQNMTALG
;
A
#
# COMPACT_ATOMS: atom_id res chain seq x y z
N MET A 1 11.51 -2.44 -5.33
CA MET A 1 11.99 -2.40 -3.93
C MET A 1 13.40 -2.98 -3.78
N GLY A 2 13.59 -4.30 -3.89
CA GLY A 2 14.90 -4.94 -3.65
C GLY A 2 16.05 -4.39 -4.50
N GLU A 3 15.83 -4.21 -5.81
CA GLU A 3 16.84 -3.62 -6.70
C GLU A 3 17.19 -2.16 -6.33
N VAL A 4 16.22 -1.39 -5.83
CA VAL A 4 16.47 -0.03 -5.35
C VAL A 4 17.37 -0.08 -4.11
N LEU A 5 17.07 -0.94 -3.14
CA LEU A 5 17.89 -1.09 -1.92
C LEU A 5 19.32 -1.57 -2.25
N LYS A 6 19.48 -2.52 -3.19
CA LYS A 6 20.80 -2.93 -3.68
C LYS A 6 21.55 -1.77 -4.32
N SER A 7 20.88 -0.94 -5.13
CA SER A 7 21.51 0.24 -5.74
C SER A 7 21.95 1.30 -4.73
N LEU A 8 21.36 1.29 -3.53
CA LEU A 8 21.76 2.13 -2.39
C LEU A 8 22.89 1.50 -1.55
N GLY A 9 23.42 0.33 -1.95
CA GLY A 9 24.55 -0.33 -1.30
C GLY A 9 24.17 -1.36 -0.22
N PHE A 10 22.89 -1.72 -0.09
CA PHE A 10 22.45 -2.73 0.88
C PHE A 10 22.52 -4.15 0.31
N THR A 11 22.90 -5.10 1.16
CA THR A 11 22.66 -6.53 0.93
C THR A 11 21.28 -6.92 1.46
N LEU A 12 20.67 -7.94 0.85
CA LEU A 12 19.34 -8.40 1.25
C LEU A 12 19.47 -9.75 1.96
N ASP A 13 19.01 -9.82 3.21
CA ASP A 13 18.65 -11.08 3.89
C ASP A 13 17.14 -11.28 3.71
N GLN A 14 16.75 -12.31 2.97
CA GLN A 14 15.35 -12.61 2.68
C GLN A 14 14.87 -13.78 3.54
N ARG A 15 13.79 -13.55 4.31
CA ARG A 15 13.17 -14.54 5.19
C ARG A 15 11.69 -14.69 4.84
N CYS A 16 11.21 -15.92 4.84
CA CYS A 16 9.82 -16.28 4.62
C CYS A 16 9.35 -17.28 5.68
N PRO A 17 8.80 -16.79 6.81
CA PRO A 17 8.24 -17.62 7.87
C PRO A 17 7.16 -18.59 7.39
N ALA A 18 6.37 -18.20 6.37
CA ALA A 18 5.33 -19.05 5.78
C ALA A 18 5.86 -20.36 5.17
N ILE A 19 7.15 -20.45 4.81
CA ILE A 19 7.80 -21.69 4.35
C ILE A 19 8.80 -22.25 5.39
N GLY A 20 8.67 -21.84 6.65
CA GLY A 20 9.45 -22.36 7.78
C GLY A 20 10.81 -21.70 7.98
N GLN A 21 11.13 -20.60 7.28
CA GLN A 21 12.38 -19.88 7.55
C GLN A 21 12.27 -19.05 8.83
N SER A 22 13.26 -19.17 9.71
CA SER A 22 13.28 -18.41 10.96
C SER A 22 13.68 -16.95 10.74
N LEU A 23 13.01 -16.06 11.49
CA LEU A 23 13.41 -14.66 11.64
C LEU A 23 14.61 -14.56 12.60
N PRO A 24 15.51 -13.57 12.42
CA PRO A 24 16.66 -13.41 13.29
C PRO A 24 16.22 -12.96 14.70
N ALA A 25 16.88 -13.49 15.74
CA ALA A 25 16.53 -13.17 17.13
C ALA A 25 16.84 -11.72 17.52
N THR A 26 17.83 -11.10 16.86
CA THR A 26 18.19 -9.68 17.01
C THR A 26 18.32 -9.04 15.63
N LEU A 27 18.43 -7.71 15.58
CA LEU A 27 18.74 -6.97 14.35
C LEU A 27 20.23 -6.62 14.23
N ASP A 28 21.10 -7.35 14.92
CA ASP A 28 22.54 -7.19 14.72
C ASP A 28 22.90 -7.52 13.27
N GLY A 29 23.76 -6.70 12.66
CA GLY A 29 24.08 -6.79 11.24
C GLY A 29 22.97 -6.30 10.29
N HIS A 30 21.81 -5.89 10.79
CA HIS A 30 20.69 -5.38 9.97
C HIS A 30 20.54 -3.87 10.14
N SER A 31 20.42 -3.18 8.99
CA SER A 31 20.26 -1.72 8.95
C SER A 31 18.81 -1.27 8.92
N ALA A 32 17.91 -2.09 8.38
CA ALA A 32 16.48 -1.81 8.22
C ALA A 32 15.71 -3.10 7.93
N VAL A 33 14.40 -3.07 8.07
CA VAL A 33 13.50 -4.20 7.82
C VAL A 33 12.36 -3.78 6.88
N VAL A 34 12.09 -4.59 5.86
CA VAL A 34 10.88 -4.48 5.02
C VAL A 34 10.03 -5.73 5.23
N VAL A 35 8.75 -5.54 5.59
CA VAL A 35 7.76 -6.63 5.69
C VAL A 35 6.75 -6.45 4.57
N PHE A 36 6.65 -7.43 3.67
CA PHE A 36 5.83 -7.34 2.48
C PHE A 36 4.37 -7.76 2.71
N GLY A 37 3.55 -7.58 1.68
CA GLY A 37 2.19 -8.07 1.64
C GLY A 37 2.09 -9.59 1.53
N GLY A 38 0.90 -10.12 1.77
CA GLY A 38 0.54 -11.52 1.57
C GLY A 38 -0.98 -11.68 1.48
N PRO A 39 -1.49 -12.83 1.06
CA PRO A 39 -2.94 -13.06 0.93
C PRO A 39 -3.64 -13.30 2.28
N MET A 40 -2.89 -13.45 3.36
CA MET A 40 -3.38 -13.66 4.73
C MET A 40 -3.93 -12.37 5.34
N SER A 41 -4.79 -12.51 6.34
CA SER A 41 -5.15 -11.41 7.24
C SER A 41 -4.10 -11.25 8.33
N ALA A 42 -3.89 -10.01 8.78
CA ALA A 42 -3.13 -9.75 10.00
C ALA A 42 -3.80 -10.39 11.24
N ASN A 43 -5.07 -10.82 11.16
CA ASN A 43 -5.84 -11.46 12.22
C ASN A 43 -5.76 -12.99 12.23
N ASP A 44 -5.04 -13.60 11.28
CA ASP A 44 -4.93 -15.07 11.16
C ASP A 44 -3.98 -15.67 12.21
N ASP A 45 -4.27 -15.47 13.51
CA ASP A 45 -3.44 -15.93 14.64
C ASP A 45 -3.25 -17.45 14.70
N HIS A 46 -4.15 -18.19 14.06
CA HIS A 46 -4.05 -19.65 13.94
C HIS A 46 -2.89 -20.07 13.01
N LEU A 47 -2.39 -19.17 12.16
CA LEU A 47 -1.20 -19.38 11.36
C LEU A 47 0.03 -18.99 12.17
N ALA A 48 0.82 -19.99 12.58
CA ALA A 48 1.98 -19.79 13.45
C ALA A 48 2.96 -18.73 12.94
N PHE A 49 3.13 -18.61 11.62
CA PHE A 49 4.02 -17.64 11.01
C PHE A 49 3.50 -16.19 11.12
N ILE A 50 2.18 -15.95 11.09
CA ILE A 50 1.59 -14.62 11.32
C ILE A 50 1.87 -14.18 12.74
N ARG A 51 1.67 -15.10 13.69
CA ARG A 51 1.93 -14.85 15.11
C ARG A 51 3.41 -14.57 15.36
N GLN A 52 4.29 -15.35 14.73
CA GLN A 52 5.73 -15.14 14.76
C GLN A 52 6.14 -13.75 14.22
N GLU A 53 5.58 -13.32 13.08
CA GLU A 53 5.87 -12.00 12.51
C GLU A 53 5.38 -10.85 13.41
N LEU A 54 4.17 -10.96 13.97
CA LEU A 54 3.63 -9.97 14.90
C LEU A 54 4.50 -9.78 16.14
N ASP A 55 4.88 -10.89 16.76
CA ASP A 55 5.68 -10.84 17.98
C ASP A 55 7.11 -10.34 17.67
N TRP A 56 7.65 -10.68 16.50
CA TRP A 56 8.98 -10.24 16.05
C TRP A 56 9.04 -8.74 15.73
N ILE A 57 7.95 -8.10 15.30
CA ILE A 57 7.93 -6.65 15.05
C ILE A 57 8.35 -5.87 16.31
N ALA A 58 7.99 -6.34 17.51
CA ALA A 58 8.43 -5.70 18.75
C ALA A 58 9.97 -5.65 18.88
N THR A 59 10.68 -6.69 18.44
CA THR A 59 12.15 -6.72 18.39
C THR A 59 12.71 -5.65 17.45
N VAL A 60 12.08 -5.44 16.29
CA VAL A 60 12.50 -4.41 15.34
C VAL A 60 12.32 -3.01 15.93
N LEU A 61 11.17 -2.77 16.56
CA LEU A 61 10.85 -1.48 17.17
C LEU A 61 11.75 -1.19 18.37
N ALA A 62 12.02 -2.17 19.23
CA ALA A 62 12.92 -2.03 20.38
C ALA A 62 14.37 -1.75 19.98
N ALA A 63 14.81 -2.27 18.83
CA ALA A 63 16.13 -1.98 18.26
C ALA A 63 16.23 -0.59 17.59
N GLU A 64 15.14 0.18 17.56
CA GLU A 64 15.01 1.48 16.89
C GLU A 64 15.47 1.49 15.42
N LYS A 65 15.39 0.33 14.75
CA LYS A 65 15.75 0.21 13.34
C LYS A 65 14.60 0.71 12.45
N PRO A 66 14.91 1.26 11.26
CA PRO A 66 13.88 1.56 10.26
C PRO A 66 13.05 0.32 9.93
N TYR A 67 11.73 0.48 9.97
CA TYR A 67 10.75 -0.53 9.59
C TYR A 67 9.88 0.01 8.45
N LEU A 68 9.60 -0.81 7.44
CA LEU A 68 8.67 -0.53 6.37
C LEU A 68 7.74 -1.72 6.16
N GLY A 69 6.47 -1.56 6.52
CA GLY A 69 5.41 -2.52 6.23
C GLY A 69 4.66 -2.14 4.96
N ILE A 70 4.45 -3.10 4.07
CA ILE A 70 3.67 -2.95 2.83
C ILE A 70 2.44 -3.85 2.89
N CYS A 71 1.25 -3.30 2.66
CA CYS A 71 -0.02 -4.02 2.69
C CYS A 71 -0.19 -4.82 4.00
N LEU A 72 -0.18 -6.15 3.98
CA LEU A 72 -0.18 -6.98 5.19
C LEU A 72 0.91 -6.56 6.19
N GLY A 73 2.13 -6.24 5.75
CA GLY A 73 3.18 -5.74 6.64
C GLY A 73 2.79 -4.45 7.38
N ALA A 74 2.06 -3.54 6.73
CA ALA A 74 1.55 -2.33 7.39
C ALA A 74 0.48 -2.65 8.44
N GLN A 75 -0.39 -3.62 8.14
CA GLN A 75 -1.42 -4.11 9.04
C GLN A 75 -0.82 -4.85 10.24
N LEU A 76 0.21 -5.67 10.03
CA LEU A 76 0.95 -6.34 11.12
C LEU A 76 1.61 -5.30 12.04
N LEU A 77 2.22 -4.25 11.49
CA LEU A 77 2.75 -3.14 12.29
C LEU A 77 1.63 -2.48 13.11
N ALA A 78 0.52 -2.09 12.47
CA ALA A 78 -0.60 -1.45 13.15
C ALA A 78 -1.15 -2.33 14.29
N ARG A 79 -1.35 -3.62 14.01
CA ARG A 79 -1.83 -4.61 14.98
C ARG A 79 -0.85 -4.82 16.12
N SER A 80 0.45 -4.89 15.84
CA SER A 80 1.49 -5.01 16.89
C SER A 80 1.51 -3.81 17.84
N LEU A 81 1.03 -2.65 17.38
CA LEU A 81 0.86 -1.42 18.16
C LEU A 81 -0.54 -1.29 18.81
N GLY A 82 -1.34 -2.36 18.77
CA GLY A 82 -2.66 -2.43 19.40
C GLY A 82 -3.81 -1.85 18.57
N ALA A 83 -3.59 -1.46 17.31
CA ALA A 83 -4.67 -1.00 16.44
C ALA A 83 -5.49 -2.17 15.89
N THR A 84 -6.77 -1.92 15.61
CA THR A 84 -7.63 -2.89 14.95
C THR A 84 -7.34 -2.95 13.45
N VAL A 85 -7.29 -4.17 12.91
CA VAL A 85 -7.29 -4.46 11.47
C VAL A 85 -8.60 -5.16 11.15
N ALA A 86 -9.35 -4.65 10.17
CA ALA A 86 -10.66 -5.18 9.85
C ALA A 86 -11.05 -4.93 8.40
N LEU A 87 -12.00 -5.73 7.91
CA LEU A 87 -12.68 -5.49 6.64
C LEU A 87 -13.34 -4.11 6.66
N GLN A 88 -13.26 -3.41 5.53
CA GLN A 88 -14.00 -2.17 5.37
C GLN A 88 -15.50 -2.44 5.21
N GLY A 89 -16.32 -1.55 5.77
CA GLY A 89 -17.77 -1.64 5.69
C GLY A 89 -18.30 -1.77 4.26
N ALA A 90 -19.49 -2.35 4.10
CA ALA A 90 -20.15 -2.60 2.82
C ALA A 90 -19.38 -3.51 1.83
N GLY A 91 -18.38 -4.26 2.29
CA GLY A 91 -17.61 -5.18 1.45
C GLY A 91 -16.75 -4.46 0.41
N GLN A 92 -16.37 -3.21 0.70
CA GLN A 92 -15.56 -2.39 -0.20
C GLN A 92 -14.11 -2.90 -0.22
N ARG A 93 -13.48 -2.82 -1.40
CA ARG A 93 -12.08 -3.20 -1.64
C ARG A 93 -11.39 -2.13 -2.46
N GLU A 94 -10.06 -2.13 -2.41
CA GLU A 94 -9.25 -1.41 -3.38
C GLU A 94 -8.39 -2.43 -4.11
N ILE A 95 -8.84 -2.82 -5.31
CA ILE A 95 -8.09 -3.71 -6.22
C ILE A 95 -7.90 -2.94 -7.53
N GLY A 96 -6.68 -2.45 -7.77
CA GLY A 96 -6.34 -1.60 -8.92
C GLY A 96 -5.58 -0.32 -8.55
N TYR A 97 -5.77 0.74 -9.31
CA TYR A 97 -5.09 2.04 -9.15
C TYR A 97 -6.00 3.07 -8.49
N TYR A 98 -5.58 3.58 -7.33
CA TYR A 98 -6.33 4.51 -6.50
C TYR A 98 -5.48 5.71 -6.07
N PRO A 99 -6.07 6.90 -5.93
CA PRO A 99 -5.35 8.05 -5.41
C PRO A 99 -5.11 7.90 -3.90
N VAL A 100 -3.93 8.32 -3.47
CA VAL A 100 -3.57 8.54 -2.07
C VAL A 100 -3.21 10.00 -1.88
N LEU A 101 -3.84 10.63 -0.89
CA LEU A 101 -3.73 12.07 -0.64
C LEU A 101 -2.86 12.29 0.60
N PRO A 102 -1.80 13.12 0.53
CA PRO A 102 -0.98 13.39 1.69
C PRO A 102 -1.72 14.23 2.73
N THR A 103 -1.57 13.86 4.00
CA THR A 103 -1.91 14.75 5.12
C THR A 103 -0.84 15.84 5.28
N PRO A 104 -1.07 16.88 6.10
CA PRO A 104 -0.01 17.83 6.43
C PRO A 104 1.26 17.16 6.96
N ALA A 105 1.14 16.11 7.79
CA ALA A 105 2.27 15.37 8.32
C ALA A 105 2.96 14.48 7.28
N GLY A 106 2.26 14.06 6.22
CA GLY A 106 2.79 13.24 5.15
C GLY A 106 3.53 14.01 4.05
N ARG A 107 3.35 15.34 3.95
CA ARG A 107 3.95 16.15 2.86
C ARG A 107 5.46 16.06 2.76
N GLU A 108 6.15 15.74 3.85
CA GLU A 108 7.60 15.52 3.83
C GLU A 108 7.97 14.32 2.95
N ILE A 109 7.22 13.22 3.02
CA ILE A 109 7.50 11.99 2.28
C ILE A 109 6.66 11.82 1.02
N LEU A 110 5.50 12.46 0.97
CA LEU A 110 4.52 12.41 -0.12
C LEU A 110 4.09 13.86 -0.41
N PRO A 111 4.89 14.64 -1.13
CA PRO A 111 4.66 16.09 -1.28
C PRO A 111 3.38 16.42 -2.05
N HIS A 112 2.97 15.53 -2.96
CA HIS A 112 1.74 15.66 -3.73
C HIS A 112 1.00 14.32 -3.76
N PRO A 113 -0.30 14.31 -4.11
CA PRO A 113 -1.04 13.08 -4.32
C PRO A 113 -0.32 12.10 -5.26
N LEU A 114 -0.54 10.81 -5.04
CA LEU A 114 -0.09 9.75 -5.95
C LEU A 114 -1.26 8.88 -6.34
N VAL A 115 -1.22 8.30 -7.54
CA VAL A 115 -2.08 7.17 -7.88
C VAL A 115 -1.24 5.91 -7.80
N VAL A 116 -1.57 5.03 -6.87
CA VAL A 116 -0.78 3.86 -6.48
C VAL A 116 -1.60 2.58 -6.66
N TYR A 117 -0.90 1.46 -6.75
CA TYR A 117 -1.53 0.16 -6.85
C TYR A 117 -1.99 -0.34 -5.49
N GLN A 118 -3.21 -0.87 -5.43
CA GLN A 118 -3.86 -1.44 -4.26
C GLN A 118 -4.30 -2.85 -4.59
N TRP A 119 -4.20 -3.74 -3.59
CA TRP A 119 -4.85 -5.04 -3.64
C TRP A 119 -5.16 -5.49 -2.22
N HIS A 120 -6.23 -4.93 -1.64
CA HIS A 120 -6.62 -5.24 -0.26
C HIS A 120 -8.13 -5.08 -0.03
N GLN A 121 -8.58 -5.70 1.06
CA GLN A 121 -9.96 -5.63 1.55
C GLN A 121 -10.06 -5.27 3.03
N GLU A 122 -8.92 -5.31 3.74
CA GLU A 122 -8.83 -4.91 5.15
C GLU A 122 -8.06 -3.59 5.25
N GLY A 123 -8.55 -2.72 6.12
CA GLY A 123 -7.84 -1.53 6.56
C GLY A 123 -7.37 -1.69 8.01
N PHE A 124 -6.72 -0.65 8.51
CA PHE A 124 -6.32 -0.56 9.91
C PHE A 124 -6.77 0.77 10.51
N GLU A 125 -7.02 0.79 11.81
CA GLU A 125 -7.10 2.03 12.58
C GLU A 125 -5.71 2.66 12.72
N LEU A 126 -5.65 3.98 12.89
CA LEU A 126 -4.38 4.67 13.15
C LEU A 126 -3.88 4.28 14.55
N PRO A 127 -2.70 3.65 14.70
CA PRO A 127 -2.20 3.30 16.02
C PRO A 127 -1.92 4.53 16.89
N VAL A 128 -2.18 4.41 18.19
CA VAL A 128 -1.92 5.49 19.15
C VAL A 128 -0.44 5.90 19.08
N GLY A 129 -0.19 7.22 19.10
CA GLY A 129 1.16 7.77 18.97
C GLY A 129 1.73 7.74 17.56
N SER A 130 0.93 7.38 16.55
CA SER A 130 1.34 7.45 15.13
C SER A 130 0.86 8.73 14.45
N HIS A 131 1.57 9.11 13.40
CA HIS A 131 1.15 10.17 12.48
C HIS A 131 0.54 9.57 11.22
N LEU A 132 -0.68 9.95 10.90
CA LEU A 132 -1.28 9.65 9.60
C LEU A 132 -0.60 10.49 8.51
N LEU A 133 -0.10 9.84 7.46
CA LEU A 133 0.68 10.46 6.38
C LEU A 133 -0.11 10.56 5.08
N ALA A 134 -0.97 9.58 4.80
CA ALA A 134 -1.80 9.60 3.61
C ALA A 134 -3.19 9.01 3.87
N THR A 135 -4.18 9.54 3.16
CA THR A 135 -5.58 9.11 3.21
C THR A 135 -6.06 8.64 1.84
N GLY A 136 -7.07 7.78 1.82
CA GLY A 136 -7.77 7.33 0.61
C GLY A 136 -9.27 7.63 0.70
N SER A 137 -10.02 7.32 -0.35
CA SER A 137 -11.47 7.53 -0.39
C SER A 137 -12.23 6.45 0.35
N SER A 138 -11.94 5.18 0.03
CA SER A 138 -12.64 4.02 0.59
C SER A 138 -12.02 3.59 1.91
N PHE A 139 -10.69 3.69 2.01
CA PHE A 139 -9.92 3.39 3.21
C PHE A 139 -9.23 4.67 3.70
N PRO A 140 -9.57 5.16 4.92
CA PRO A 140 -9.10 6.47 5.38
C PRO A 140 -7.62 6.48 5.74
N HIS A 141 -7.02 5.33 6.05
CA HIS A 141 -5.62 5.21 6.45
C HIS A 141 -4.80 4.47 5.39
N GLN A 142 -4.01 5.23 4.63
CA GLN A 142 -3.21 4.70 3.51
C GLN A 142 -1.72 4.63 3.82
N ALA A 143 -1.24 5.54 4.67
CA ALA A 143 0.11 5.48 5.20
C ALA A 143 0.18 6.10 6.59
N PHE A 144 0.96 5.51 7.49
CA PHE A 144 1.25 6.08 8.80
C PHE A 144 2.73 5.93 9.17
N ARG A 145 3.18 6.73 10.13
CA ARG A 145 4.49 6.60 10.78
C ARG A 145 4.33 6.47 12.28
N TYR A 146 4.94 5.43 12.85
CA TYR A 146 5.15 5.26 14.28
C TYR A 146 6.61 5.57 14.63
N GLY A 147 6.83 6.27 15.74
CA GLY A 147 8.17 6.70 16.14
C GLY A 147 8.89 7.47 15.02
N ARG A 148 10.22 7.37 14.93
CA ARG A 148 11.01 8.13 13.94
C ARG A 148 11.01 7.51 12.55
N ARG A 149 11.01 6.17 12.45
CA ARG A 149 11.36 5.46 11.20
C ARG A 149 10.56 4.17 10.94
N ALA A 150 9.46 3.91 11.66
CA ALA A 150 8.56 2.80 11.35
C ALA A 150 7.39 3.30 10.52
N TYR A 151 7.31 2.86 9.26
CA TYR A 151 6.28 3.26 8.32
C TYR A 151 5.41 2.05 7.94
N GLY A 152 4.10 2.27 7.88
CA GLY A 152 3.16 1.34 7.26
C GLY A 152 2.54 1.98 6.03
N LEU A 153 2.61 1.31 4.87
CA LEU A 153 1.97 1.71 3.62
C LEU A 153 0.94 0.63 3.25
N GLN A 154 -0.34 0.99 3.14
CA GLN A 154 -1.39 0.05 2.74
C GLN A 154 -1.27 -0.36 1.26
N PHE A 155 -0.70 0.53 0.44
CA PHE A 155 -0.55 0.37 -1.01
C PHE A 155 0.79 -0.25 -1.41
N HIS A 156 0.89 -0.64 -2.69
CA HIS A 156 2.03 -1.32 -3.31
C HIS A 156 2.81 -0.40 -4.25
N PRO A 157 3.78 0.39 -3.74
CA PRO A 157 4.64 1.19 -4.60
C PRO A 157 5.69 0.36 -5.36
N GLU A 158 5.89 -0.90 -4.98
CA GLU A 158 6.89 -1.81 -5.52
C GLU A 158 6.43 -2.60 -6.75
N ILE A 159 5.18 -2.44 -7.16
CA ILE A 159 4.55 -3.25 -8.22
C ILE A 159 5.25 -3.04 -9.56
N THR A 160 5.49 -4.14 -10.29
CA THR A 160 6.01 -4.13 -11.67
C THR A 160 4.94 -4.57 -12.66
N ALA A 161 5.12 -4.29 -13.95
CA ALA A 161 4.20 -4.74 -15.00
C ALA A 161 4.02 -6.28 -14.98
N THR A 162 5.08 -7.03 -14.69
CA THR A 162 5.03 -8.49 -14.54
C THR A 162 4.18 -8.90 -13.34
N MET A 163 4.32 -8.22 -12.21
CA MET A 163 3.50 -8.48 -11.01
C MET A 163 2.02 -8.14 -11.26
N VAL A 164 1.73 -7.00 -11.88
CA VAL A 164 0.33 -6.64 -12.25
C VAL A 164 -0.27 -7.73 -13.14
N ASN A 165 0.47 -8.18 -14.17
CA ASN A 165 0.01 -9.24 -15.05
C ASN A 165 -0.26 -10.54 -14.30
N HIS A 166 0.64 -10.94 -13.41
CA HIS A 166 0.50 -12.16 -12.63
C HIS A 166 -0.69 -12.08 -11.66
N TRP A 167 -0.79 -11.02 -10.86
CA TRP A 167 -1.85 -10.87 -9.86
C TRP A 167 -3.24 -10.78 -10.49
N THR A 168 -3.37 -10.06 -11.62
CA THR A 168 -4.63 -10.00 -12.36
C THR A 168 -4.97 -11.30 -13.09
N THR A 169 -4.04 -12.26 -13.20
CA THR A 169 -4.30 -13.60 -13.73
C THR A 169 -4.77 -14.50 -12.60
N GLU A 170 -3.97 -14.63 -11.54
CA GLU A 170 -4.26 -15.53 -10.41
C GLU A 170 -5.49 -15.07 -9.62
N GLY A 171 -5.68 -13.76 -9.49
CA GLY A 171 -6.79 -13.15 -8.79
C GLY A 171 -7.94 -12.71 -9.70
N ALA A 172 -8.10 -13.32 -10.88
CA ALA A 172 -9.11 -12.90 -11.86
C ALA A 172 -10.53 -12.83 -11.27
N ASP A 173 -10.89 -13.79 -10.41
CA ASP A 173 -12.20 -13.82 -9.75
C ASP A 173 -12.43 -12.62 -8.83
N GLN A 174 -11.37 -12.03 -8.27
CA GLN A 174 -11.46 -10.87 -7.40
C GLN A 174 -11.77 -9.58 -8.17
N LEU A 175 -11.54 -9.56 -9.49
CA LEU A 175 -11.77 -8.37 -10.33
C LEU A 175 -13.25 -8.06 -10.55
N ALA A 176 -14.15 -8.99 -10.17
CA ALA A 176 -15.60 -8.79 -10.18
C ALA A 176 -16.15 -8.25 -8.86
N LEU A 177 -15.32 -8.16 -7.81
CA LEU A 177 -15.76 -7.73 -6.48
C LEU A 177 -15.99 -6.21 -6.41
N PRO A 178 -16.86 -5.73 -5.49
CA PRO A 178 -17.06 -4.30 -5.28
C PRO A 178 -15.75 -3.56 -4.99
N GLY A 179 -15.48 -2.49 -5.73
CA GLY A 179 -14.23 -1.72 -5.64
C GLY A 179 -13.03 -2.36 -6.35
N ALA A 180 -13.23 -3.41 -7.14
CA ALA A 180 -12.20 -3.90 -8.05
C ALA A 180 -12.29 -3.22 -9.42
N GLN A 181 -11.13 -3.04 -10.05
CA GLN A 181 -11.01 -2.50 -11.40
C GLN A 181 -10.74 -3.64 -12.40
N GLY A 182 -11.16 -3.46 -13.65
CA GLY A 182 -10.96 -4.48 -14.68
C GLY A 182 -9.49 -4.61 -15.10
N ARG A 183 -9.06 -5.82 -15.46
CA ARG A 183 -7.68 -6.10 -15.90
C ARG A 183 -7.12 -5.13 -16.95
N PRO A 184 -7.86 -4.76 -18.03
CA PRO A 184 -7.34 -3.79 -19.01
C PRO A 184 -6.99 -2.44 -18.38
N TYR A 185 -7.77 -2.00 -17.39
CA TYR A 185 -7.52 -0.77 -16.65
C TYR A 185 -6.21 -0.86 -15.85
N HIS A 186 -5.98 -1.96 -15.12
CA HIS A 186 -4.72 -2.17 -14.38
C HIS A 186 -3.49 -2.02 -15.28
N LEU A 187 -3.50 -2.64 -16.46
CA LEU A 187 -2.37 -2.58 -17.39
C LEU A 187 -2.16 -1.19 -17.98
N SER A 188 -3.25 -0.49 -18.33
CA SER A 188 -3.19 0.88 -18.85
C SER A 188 -2.66 1.86 -17.79
N GLN A 189 -3.18 1.79 -16.56
CA GLN A 189 -2.79 2.69 -15.48
C GLN A 189 -1.39 2.40 -14.96
N HIS A 190 -0.93 1.14 -15.01
CA HIS A 190 0.47 0.83 -14.69
C HIS A 190 1.42 1.61 -15.60
N ARG A 191 1.17 1.64 -16.91
CA ARG A 191 2.01 2.40 -17.86
C ARG A 191 2.01 3.90 -17.58
N LEU A 192 0.89 4.43 -17.10
CA LEU A 192 0.72 5.85 -16.81
C LEU A 192 1.41 6.27 -15.51
N TYR A 193 1.23 5.50 -14.43
CA TYR A 193 1.61 5.93 -13.09
C TYR A 193 2.91 5.34 -12.57
N SER A 194 3.36 4.19 -13.09
CA SER A 194 4.55 3.52 -12.54
C SER A 194 5.83 4.37 -12.58
N PRO A 195 6.11 5.23 -13.59
CA PRO A 195 7.33 6.05 -13.57
C PRO A 195 7.36 6.99 -12.36
N GLY A 196 6.27 7.71 -12.10
CA GLY A 196 6.19 8.64 -10.97
C GLY A 196 6.25 7.95 -9.61
N VAL A 197 5.59 6.78 -9.49
CA VAL A 197 5.66 5.96 -8.27
C VAL A 197 7.07 5.39 -8.05
N GLU A 198 7.79 5.00 -9.11
CA GLU A 198 9.15 4.52 -9.01
C GLU A 198 10.10 5.62 -8.51
N ILE A 199 10.01 6.82 -9.06
CA ILE A 199 10.80 7.99 -8.61
C ILE A 199 10.52 8.29 -7.14
N TRP A 200 9.23 8.34 -6.77
CA TRP A 200 8.83 8.52 -5.38
C TRP A 200 9.40 7.43 -4.48
N LEU A 201 9.30 6.16 -4.87
CA LEU A 201 9.78 5.03 -4.08
C LEU A 201 11.29 5.12 -3.86
N ARG A 202 12.08 5.47 -4.89
CA ARG A 202 13.53 5.66 -4.76
C ARG A 202 13.87 6.75 -3.76
N GLN A 203 13.21 7.90 -3.84
CA GLN A 203 13.40 9.01 -2.91
C GLN A 203 12.98 8.67 -1.48
N PHE A 204 11.83 8.02 -1.34
CA PHE A 204 11.31 7.55 -0.05
C PHE A 204 12.29 6.59 0.61
N LEU A 205 12.76 5.56 -0.11
CA LEU A 205 13.67 4.56 0.44
C LEU A 205 15.01 5.16 0.82
N ALA A 206 15.57 6.06 -0.01
CA ALA A 206 16.82 6.76 0.32
C ALA A 206 16.67 7.54 1.63
N ARG A 207 15.60 8.32 1.79
CA ARG A 207 15.32 9.05 3.05
C ARG A 207 15.13 8.11 4.24
N TRP A 208 14.35 7.05 4.05
CA TRP A 208 14.00 6.08 5.09
C TRP A 208 15.24 5.41 5.69
N VAL A 209 16.17 4.97 4.84
CA VAL A 209 17.44 4.36 5.27
C VAL A 209 18.55 5.38 5.58
N GLY A 210 18.29 6.68 5.42
CA GLY A 210 19.27 7.75 5.67
C GLY A 210 20.38 7.87 4.62
N ALA A 211 20.15 7.37 3.41
CA ALA A 211 21.05 7.55 2.28
C ALA A 211 20.87 8.95 1.63
N PRO A 212 21.90 9.49 0.94
CA PRO A 212 21.77 10.74 0.20
C PRO A 212 20.67 10.67 -0.86
N VAL A 213 19.78 11.67 -0.87
CA VAL A 213 18.74 11.80 -1.90
C VAL A 213 19.31 12.58 -3.07
N ARG A 214 19.39 11.97 -4.26
CA ARG A 214 19.71 12.73 -5.48
C ARG A 214 18.46 13.47 -5.96
N ALA A 215 18.63 14.70 -6.40
CA ALA A 215 17.54 15.47 -7.02
C ALA A 215 17.26 14.89 -8.41
N GLU A 216 16.29 13.98 -8.50
CA GLU A 216 15.79 13.48 -9.79
C GLU A 216 14.61 14.35 -10.23
N ALA A 217 14.82 15.10 -11.32
CA ALA A 217 13.87 16.05 -11.87
C ALA A 217 12.84 15.35 -12.77
N VAL A 218 11.84 14.65 -12.21
CA VAL A 218 10.77 14.04 -13.03
C VAL A 218 9.42 13.97 -12.28
N TRP A 219 9.10 14.97 -11.44
CA TRP A 219 7.80 14.98 -10.74
C TRP A 219 6.69 15.72 -11.50
N GLU A 220 7.00 16.86 -12.11
CA GLU A 220 5.96 17.78 -12.61
C GLU A 220 5.26 17.32 -13.89
N HIS A 221 5.93 16.55 -14.76
CA HIS A 221 5.40 16.20 -16.08
C HIS A 221 4.40 15.02 -16.08
N CYS A 222 4.53 14.06 -15.14
CA CYS A 222 3.64 12.90 -15.07
C CYS A 222 2.34 13.18 -14.27
N HIS A 223 2.33 14.21 -13.42
CA HIS A 223 1.31 14.39 -12.39
C HIS A 223 0.06 15.17 -12.84
N ALA A 224 0.20 16.15 -13.74
CA ALA A 224 -0.93 16.97 -14.20
C ALA A 224 -2.06 16.16 -14.88
N HIS A 225 -1.71 15.04 -15.51
CA HIS A 225 -2.67 14.16 -16.18
C HIS A 225 -3.40 13.20 -15.21
N ALA A 226 -2.79 12.88 -14.06
CA ALA A 226 -3.32 11.91 -13.10
C ALA A 226 -4.56 12.41 -12.35
N LEU A 227 -4.53 13.68 -11.92
CA LEU A 227 -5.63 14.31 -11.18
C LEU A 227 -6.86 14.54 -12.08
N GLN A 228 -6.66 14.94 -13.33
CA GLN A 228 -7.74 15.14 -14.29
C GLN A 228 -8.40 13.80 -14.70
N ALA A 229 -7.61 12.73 -14.90
CA ALA A 229 -8.14 11.42 -15.25
C ALA A 229 -8.95 10.77 -14.11
N HIS A 230 -8.53 10.96 -12.85
CA HIS A 230 -9.28 10.44 -11.70
C HIS A 230 -10.62 11.17 -11.49
N GLN A 231 -10.64 12.50 -11.63
CA GLN A 231 -11.88 13.30 -11.56
C GLN A 231 -12.85 12.91 -12.68
N ALA A 232 -12.36 12.65 -13.90
CA ALA A 232 -13.18 12.18 -15.02
C ALA A 232 -13.74 10.75 -14.79
N HIS A 233 -12.97 9.85 -14.17
CA HIS A 233 -13.43 8.49 -13.88
C HIS A 233 -14.49 8.44 -12.76
N GLN A 234 -14.33 9.23 -11.70
CA GLN A 234 -15.37 9.34 -10.65
C GLN A 234 -16.67 9.98 -11.19
N ALA A 235 -16.57 10.98 -12.07
CA ALA A 235 -17.74 11.53 -12.75
C ALA A 235 -18.46 10.48 -13.62
N HIS A 236 -17.72 9.64 -14.34
CA HIS A 236 -18.31 8.56 -15.15
C HIS A 236 -18.96 7.45 -14.32
N GLN A 237 -18.39 7.08 -13.17
CA GLN A 237 -19.00 6.09 -12.27
C GLN A 237 -20.22 6.64 -11.53
N GLY A 238 -20.21 7.92 -11.15
CA GLY A 238 -21.37 8.60 -10.57
C GLY A 238 -22.56 8.67 -11.53
N LEU A 239 -22.31 9.03 -12.79
CA LEU A 239 -23.34 9.06 -13.85
C LEU A 239 -23.92 7.67 -14.17
N ALA A 240 -23.10 6.61 -14.09
CA ALA A 240 -23.54 5.24 -14.34
C ALA A 240 -24.41 4.67 -13.21
N LEU A 241 -24.22 5.11 -11.96
CA LEU A 241 -25.05 4.74 -10.81
C LEU A 241 -26.40 5.48 -10.84
N ASP A 242 -26.39 6.78 -11.14
CA ASP A 242 -27.60 7.62 -11.27
C ASP A 242 -28.55 7.08 -12.37
N SER A 243 -27.98 6.67 -13.52
CA SER A 243 -28.75 6.09 -14.62
C SER A 243 -29.42 4.74 -14.31
N ARG A 244 -28.92 4.00 -13.31
CA ARG A 244 -29.52 2.71 -12.87
C ARG A 244 -30.65 2.94 -11.87
N GLU A 245 -30.56 3.96 -11.01
CA GLU A 245 -31.66 4.34 -10.12
C GLU A 245 -32.84 4.92 -10.90
N ASP A 246 -32.60 5.73 -11.94
CA ASP A 246 -33.65 6.25 -12.83
C ASP A 246 -34.37 5.14 -13.62
N GLN A 247 -33.65 4.11 -14.08
CA GLN A 247 -34.26 2.96 -14.77
C GLN A 247 -35.07 2.05 -13.82
N GLN A 248 -34.68 1.95 -12.54
CA GLN A 248 -35.44 1.21 -11.54
C GLN A 248 -36.71 1.96 -11.10
N ASN A 249 -36.67 3.29 -11.02
CA ASN A 249 -37.87 4.09 -10.74
C ASN A 249 -38.87 4.13 -11.90
N MET A 250 -38.41 4.03 -13.15
CA MET A 250 -39.31 3.95 -14.31
C MET A 250 -40.01 2.60 -14.49
N THR A 251 -39.48 1.52 -13.93
CA THR A 251 -40.10 0.18 -14.00
C THR A 251 -41.06 -0.12 -12.86
N ALA A 252 -41.11 0.73 -11.81
CA ALA A 252 -42.03 0.60 -10.68
C ALA A 252 -43.36 1.37 -10.85
N LEU A 253 -43.55 2.08 -11.97
CA LEU A 253 -44.75 2.87 -12.28
C LEU A 253 -45.53 2.37 -13.52
N GLY A 254 -45.29 1.13 -13.96
CA GLY A 254 -45.96 0.49 -15.10
C GLY A 254 -46.84 -0.68 -14.69
#